data_AF-A0A212DD57-F1
#
_entry.id   AF-A0A212DD57-F1
#
_cell.length_a   1.000
_cell.length_b   1.000
_cell.length_c   1.000
_cell.angle_alpha   90.00
_cell.angle_beta   90.00
_cell.angle_gamma   90.00
#
_symmetry.space_group_name_H-M   'P 1'
#
loop_
_entity.id
_entity.type
_entity.pdbx_description
1 polymer ?
#
loop_
_entity_poly.entity_id
_entity_poly.type
_entity_poly.pdbx_seq_one_letter_code
_entity_poly.pdbx_strand_id
1 'polypeptide(L)'
;MEGALGPEEPLTPEQPRGQDSQPWEQALGRFWDYLRWVQTLSDQVQEELLNTQVIQELTALMEETMKEVKAYREELEGQLGPMAQETQARVSKELQAAQARLGSDMEDLRNRLAQYRSEHPAP
;
A
#
# COMPACT_ATOMS: atom_id res chain seq x y z
N MET A 1 -10.33 -45.82 34.35
CA MET A 1 -10.11 -46.45 33.03
C MET A 1 -11.29 -46.03 32.18
N GLU A 2 -11.21 -45.22 31.13
CA GLU A 2 -10.17 -44.66 30.23
C GLU A 2 -10.74 -43.28 29.79
N GLY A 3 -10.02 -42.21 29.42
CA GLY A 3 -8.80 -42.13 28.65
C GLY A 3 -9.11 -41.92 27.15
N ALA A 4 -9.44 -40.69 26.71
CA ALA A 4 -9.30 -40.17 25.32
C ALA A 4 -9.79 -38.71 25.28
N LEU A 5 -8.93 -37.68 25.30
CA LEU A 5 -8.34 -37.01 24.11
C LEU A 5 -9.37 -36.75 22.99
N GLY A 6 -9.78 -35.48 22.83
CA GLY A 6 -10.66 -35.03 21.75
C GLY A 6 -9.95 -34.85 20.40
N PRO A 7 -10.64 -34.29 19.40
CA PRO A 7 -10.00 -33.56 18.31
C PRO A 7 -10.46 -32.09 18.31
N GLU A 8 -9.50 -31.22 18.59
CA GLU A 8 -9.24 -29.94 17.93
C GLU A 8 -10.42 -29.26 17.23
N GLU A 9 -11.09 -28.34 17.94
CA GLU A 9 -11.82 -27.26 17.27
C GLU A 9 -10.79 -26.43 16.48
N PRO A 10 -10.91 -26.31 15.15
CA PRO A 10 -9.98 -25.52 14.38
C PRO A 10 -10.08 -24.07 14.84
N LEU A 11 -8.97 -23.54 15.34
CA LEU A 11 -8.73 -22.11 15.42
C LEU A 11 -8.75 -21.58 13.98
N THR A 12 -9.92 -21.27 13.46
CA THR A 12 -10.08 -20.32 12.36
C THR A 12 -9.98 -18.93 12.99
N PRO A 13 -8.89 -18.19 12.82
CA PRO A 13 -8.96 -16.74 12.91
C PRO A 13 -9.72 -16.28 11.67
N GLU A 14 -11.05 -16.42 11.67
CA GLU A 14 -11.89 -15.52 10.88
C GLU A 14 -11.76 -14.15 11.52
N GLN A 15 -10.63 -13.48 11.26
CA GLN A 15 -10.58 -12.04 11.41
C GLN A 15 -11.64 -11.49 10.46
N PRO A 16 -12.59 -10.68 10.94
CA PRO A 16 -13.58 -10.08 10.07
C PRO A 16 -12.85 -9.16 9.10
N ARG A 17 -12.57 -9.67 7.90
CA ARG A 17 -12.10 -8.87 6.77
C ARG A 17 -13.29 -8.03 6.30
N GLY A 18 -13.56 -6.93 6.98
CA GLY A 18 -14.56 -5.95 6.56
C GLY A 18 -15.30 -5.24 7.69
N GLN A 19 -14.66 -4.26 8.34
CA GLN A 19 -15.34 -3.00 8.67
C GLN A 19 -14.41 -1.84 9.06
N ASP A 20 -13.17 -2.10 9.48
CA ASP A 20 -12.20 -1.05 9.84
C ASP A 20 -10.88 -1.20 9.05
N SER A 21 -10.91 -1.01 7.73
CA SER A 21 -9.65 -0.90 6.97
C SER A 21 -8.86 0.29 7.47
N GLN A 22 -7.61 0.07 7.83
CA GLN A 22 -6.75 1.13 8.36
C GLN A 22 -6.66 2.27 7.33
N PRO A 23 -6.47 3.54 7.75
CA PRO A 23 -6.39 4.68 6.83
C PRO A 23 -5.38 4.47 5.69
N TRP A 24 -4.24 3.85 6.00
CA TRP A 24 -3.20 3.54 5.01
C TRP A 24 -3.64 2.46 4.00
N GLU A 25 -4.44 1.48 4.41
CA GLU A 25 -4.99 0.45 3.52
C GLU A 25 -6.01 1.05 2.55
N GLN A 26 -6.83 1.99 3.02
CA GLN A 26 -7.79 2.69 2.19
C GLN A 26 -7.11 3.61 1.17
N ALA A 27 -6.06 4.33 1.57
CA ALA A 27 -5.25 5.13 0.65
C ALA A 27 -4.55 4.25 -0.40
N LEU A 28 -3.92 3.15 0.03
CA LEU A 28 -3.28 2.20 -0.86
C LEU A 28 -4.28 1.52 -1.82
N GLY A 29 -5.49 1.21 -1.34
CA GLY A 29 -6.57 0.67 -2.16
C GLY A 29 -6.98 1.62 -3.28
N ARG A 30 -7.22 2.90 -2.96
CA ARG A 30 -7.52 3.94 -3.96
C ARG A 30 -6.41 4.09 -4.99
N PHE A 31 -5.15 4.08 -4.55
CA PHE A 31 -4.00 4.07 -5.45
C PHE A 31 -4.03 2.88 -6.41
N TRP A 32 -4.25 1.66 -5.91
CA TRP A 32 -4.30 0.45 -6.74
C TRP A 32 -5.47 0.43 -7.72
N ASP A 33 -6.65 0.88 -7.30
CA ASP A 33 -7.81 0.95 -8.18
C ASP A 33 -7.60 1.96 -9.30
N TYR A 34 -7.02 3.13 -8.99
CA TYR A 34 -6.64 4.11 -10.00
C TYR A 34 -5.59 3.56 -10.96
N LEU A 35 -4.55 2.91 -10.45
CA LEU A 35 -3.52 2.28 -11.28
C LEU A 35 -4.11 1.19 -12.19
N ARG A 36 -5.07 0.38 -11.71
CA ARG A 36 -5.74 -0.63 -12.53
C ARG A 36 -6.52 0.03 -13.68
N TRP A 37 -7.16 1.17 -13.42
CA TRP A 37 -7.80 1.96 -14.48
C TRP A 37 -6.77 2.49 -15.49
N VAL A 38 -5.64 3.05 -15.05
CA VAL A 38 -4.55 3.51 -15.94
C VAL A 38 -3.98 2.36 -16.79
N GLN A 39 -3.84 1.17 -16.22
CA GLN A 39 -3.36 -0.02 -16.94
C GLN A 39 -4.29 -0.48 -18.08
N THR A 40 -5.55 -0.04 -18.10
CA THR A 40 -6.46 -0.37 -19.21
C THR A 40 -6.02 0.28 -20.53
N LEU A 41 -5.25 1.37 -20.47
CA LEU A 41 -4.81 2.14 -21.64
C LEU A 41 -5.95 2.47 -22.63
N SER A 42 -7.17 2.66 -22.12
CA SER A 42 -8.31 3.11 -22.90
C SER A 42 -8.04 4.48 -23.57
N ASP A 43 -8.80 4.83 -24.60
CA ASP A 43 -8.65 6.12 -25.29
C ASP A 43 -8.70 7.31 -24.31
N GLN A 44 -9.59 7.24 -23.32
CA GLN A 44 -9.70 8.23 -22.25
C GLN A 44 -8.42 8.29 -21.40
N VAL A 45 -7.88 7.14 -20.97
CA VAL A 45 -6.63 7.11 -20.19
C VAL A 45 -5.48 7.71 -21.00
N GLN A 46 -5.41 7.41 -22.29
CA GLN A 46 -4.38 7.95 -23.17
C GLN A 46 -4.48 9.48 -23.27
N GLU A 47 -5.70 10.02 -23.46
CA GLU A 47 -5.94 11.47 -23.47
C GLU A 47 -5.55 12.14 -22.14
N GLU A 48 -5.99 11.58 -21.01
CA GLU A 48 -5.68 12.10 -19.68
C GLU A 48 -4.17 12.01 -19.35
N LEU A 49 -3.47 11.00 -19.88
CA LEU A 49 -2.04 10.83 -19.73
C LEU A 49 -1.26 11.89 -20.53
N LEU A 50 -1.72 12.22 -21.74
CA LEU A 50 -1.18 13.32 -22.54
C LEU A 50 -1.39 14.67 -21.85
N ASN A 51 -2.55 14.86 -21.21
CA ASN A 51 -2.91 16.07 -20.47
C ASN A 51 -2.30 16.18 -19.07
N THR A 52 -1.43 15.23 -18.65
CA THR A 52 -0.77 15.18 -17.33
C THR A 52 -1.69 14.84 -16.15
N GLN A 53 -3.02 14.80 -16.33
CA GLN A 53 -3.98 14.53 -15.27
C GLN A 53 -3.69 13.20 -14.56
N VAL A 54 -3.42 12.13 -15.33
CA VAL A 54 -3.09 10.80 -14.77
C VAL A 54 -1.89 10.86 -13.84
N ILE A 55 -0.84 11.60 -14.22
CA ILE A 55 0.39 11.71 -13.44
C ILE A 55 0.16 12.52 -12.16
N GLN A 56 -0.66 13.59 -12.23
CA GLN A 56 -1.00 14.42 -11.07
C GLN A 56 -1.84 13.65 -10.05
N GLU A 57 -2.90 12.99 -10.50
CA GLU A 57 -3.77 12.19 -9.63
C GLU A 57 -3.01 11.03 -8.97
N LEU A 58 -2.18 10.31 -9.74
CA LEU A 58 -1.31 9.28 -9.16
C LEU A 58 -0.36 9.86 -8.12
N THR A 59 0.25 11.01 -8.38
CA THR A 59 1.16 11.65 -7.43
C THR A 59 0.43 12.01 -6.13
N ALA A 60 -0.77 12.58 -6.21
CA ALA A 60 -1.57 12.90 -5.04
C ALA A 60 -1.92 11.64 -4.21
N LEU A 61 -2.32 10.55 -4.88
CA LEU A 61 -2.62 9.27 -4.23
C LEU A 61 -1.38 8.63 -3.59
N MET A 62 -0.21 8.77 -4.21
CA MET A 62 1.07 8.33 -3.66
C MET A 62 1.42 9.10 -2.38
N GLU A 63 1.32 10.44 -2.42
CA GLU A 63 1.58 11.31 -1.26
C GLU A 63 0.64 10.98 -0.10
N GLU A 64 -0.65 10.81 -0.37
CA GLU A 64 -1.64 10.40 0.62
C GLU A 64 -1.30 9.04 1.22
N THR A 65 -1.01 8.03 0.39
CA THR A 65 -0.67 6.69 0.88
C THR A 65 0.58 6.72 1.75
N MET A 66 1.63 7.42 1.34
CA MET A 66 2.87 7.52 2.09
C MET A 66 2.71 8.27 3.42
N LYS A 67 1.84 9.28 3.45
CA LYS A 67 1.46 9.99 4.68
C LYS A 67 0.78 9.05 5.67
N GLU A 68 -0.23 8.29 5.23
CA GLU A 68 -0.98 7.40 6.11
C GLU A 68 -0.13 6.19 6.57
N VAL A 69 0.72 5.64 5.69
CA VAL A 69 1.68 4.57 6.04
C VAL A 69 2.65 5.06 7.12
N LYS A 70 3.14 6.31 7.00
CA LYS A 70 4.03 6.89 8.02
C LYS A 70 3.32 7.07 9.36
N ALA A 71 2.09 7.56 9.35
CA ALA A 71 1.29 7.73 10.57
C ALA A 71 1.03 6.38 11.26
N TYR A 72 0.66 5.34 10.50
CA TYR A 72 0.45 4.00 11.03
C TYR A 72 1.73 3.40 11.63
N ARG A 73 2.88 3.62 10.98
CA ARG A 73 4.17 3.20 11.53
C ARG A 73 4.47 3.86 12.87
N GLU A 74 4.31 5.18 12.97
CA GLU A 74 4.55 5.93 14.21
C GLU A 74 3.63 5.44 15.33
N GLU A 75 2.37 5.14 15.01
CA GLU A 75 1.42 4.54 15.96
C GLU A 75 1.86 3.15 16.42
N LEU A 76 2.27 2.28 15.49
CA LEU A 76 2.79 0.95 15.81
C LEU A 76 4.04 1.05 16.68
N GLU A 77 4.97 1.93 16.37
CA GLU A 77 6.20 2.16 17.14
C GLU A 77 5.88 2.61 18.58
N GLY A 78 4.83 3.40 18.78
CA GLY A 78 4.32 3.78 20.10
C GLY A 78 3.63 2.63 20.85
N GLN A 79 2.96 1.72 20.14
CA GLN A 79 2.25 0.56 20.72
C GLN A 79 3.16 -0.62 21.06
N LEU A 80 4.37 -0.69 20.50
CA LEU A 80 5.30 -1.80 20.72
C LEU A 80 5.72 -2.00 22.20
N GLY A 81 5.45 -1.04 23.10
CA GLY A 81 5.51 -1.24 24.56
C GLY A 81 6.85 -1.81 25.07
N PRO A 82 6.89 -2.45 26.25
CA PRO A 82 8.06 -3.15 26.76
C PRO A 82 8.24 -4.53 26.09
N MET A 83 8.20 -4.59 24.76
CA MET A 83 8.68 -5.76 24.03
C MET A 83 10.20 -5.89 24.18
N ALA A 84 10.75 -7.08 23.94
CA ALA A 84 12.19 -7.27 23.87
C ALA A 84 12.78 -6.27 22.85
N GLN A 85 13.76 -5.46 23.28
CA GLN A 85 14.39 -4.42 22.45
C GLN A 85 14.81 -4.95 21.07
N GLU A 86 15.26 -6.20 21.00
CA GLU A 86 15.65 -6.86 19.75
C GLU A 86 14.45 -7.08 18.81
N THR A 87 13.29 -7.48 19.33
CA THR A 87 12.06 -7.67 18.53
C THR A 87 11.53 -6.33 18.04
N GLN A 88 11.52 -5.31 18.89
CA GLN A 88 11.13 -3.95 18.49
C GLN A 88 12.04 -3.42 17.37
N ALA A 89 13.36 -3.55 17.52
CA ALA A 89 14.32 -3.10 16.53
C ALA A 89 14.15 -3.82 15.18
N ARG A 90 13.88 -5.13 15.21
CA ARG A 90 13.64 -5.91 14.00
C ARG A 90 12.36 -5.46 13.29
N VAL A 91 11.25 -5.31 14.02
CA VAL A 91 9.96 -4.89 13.45
C VAL A 91 10.05 -3.48 12.86
N SER A 92 10.62 -2.51 13.59
CA SER A 92 10.82 -1.15 13.07
C SER A 92 11.67 -1.16 11.78
N LYS A 93 12.73 -1.97 11.73
CA LYS A 93 13.57 -2.10 10.53
C LYS A 93 12.82 -2.68 9.33
N GLU A 94 12.06 -3.76 9.54
CA GLU A 94 11.26 -4.39 8.48
C GLU A 94 10.19 -3.43 7.96
N LEU A 95 9.53 -2.69 8.84
CA LEU A 95 8.51 -1.71 8.48
C LEU A 95 9.10 -0.49 7.74
N GLN A 96 10.26 0.00 8.17
CA GLN A 96 10.99 1.04 7.45
C GLN A 96 11.39 0.58 6.04
N ALA A 97 11.87 -0.66 5.90
CA ALA A 97 12.23 -1.21 4.60
C ALA A 97 11.01 -1.35 3.68
N ALA A 98 9.87 -1.79 4.21
CA ALA A 98 8.62 -1.89 3.46
C ALA A 98 8.13 -0.50 2.98
N GLN A 99 8.16 0.52 3.86
CA GLN A 99 7.81 1.89 3.49
C GLN A 99 8.73 2.45 2.41
N ALA A 100 10.05 2.24 2.53
CA ALA A 100 11.01 2.71 1.53
C ALA A 100 10.79 2.06 0.17
N ARG A 101 10.51 0.75 0.16
CA ARG A 101 10.18 0.02 -1.08
C ARG A 101 8.91 0.55 -1.73
N LEU A 102 7.85 0.76 -0.95
CA LEU A 102 6.59 1.31 -1.47
C LEU A 102 6.80 2.68 -2.13
N GLY A 103 7.54 3.57 -1.47
CA GLY A 103 7.86 4.88 -2.02
C GLY A 103 8.68 4.80 -3.32
N SER A 104 9.66 3.89 -3.38
CA SER A 104 10.45 3.65 -4.59
C SER A 104 9.58 3.14 -5.75
N ASP A 105 8.73 2.13 -5.49
CA ASP A 105 7.86 1.54 -6.50
C ASP A 105 6.88 2.59 -7.06
N MET A 106 6.36 3.48 -6.21
CA MET A 106 5.51 4.61 -6.59
C MET A 106 6.26 5.64 -7.45
N GLU A 107 7.47 6.02 -7.06
CA GLU A 107 8.27 6.96 -7.84
C GLU A 107 8.65 6.39 -9.22
N ASP A 108 9.04 5.11 -9.28
CA ASP A 108 9.34 4.42 -10.52
C ASP A 108 8.13 4.39 -11.47
N LEU A 109 6.93 4.14 -10.94
CA LEU A 109 5.69 4.19 -11.71
C LEU A 109 5.46 5.59 -12.29
N ARG A 110 5.58 6.64 -11.47
CA ARG A 110 5.43 8.03 -11.90
C ARG A 110 6.40 8.37 -13.03
N ASN A 111 7.67 7.97 -12.86
CA ASN A 111 8.73 8.22 -13.85
C ASN A 111 8.45 7.49 -15.17
N ARG A 112 7.97 6.23 -15.13
CA ARG A 112 7.59 5.47 -16.32
C ARG A 112 6.44 6.12 -17.10
N LEU A 113 5.43 6.64 -16.40
CA LEU A 113 4.31 7.34 -17.05
C LEU A 113 4.74 8.67 -17.66
N ALA A 114 5.61 9.41 -16.97
CA ALA A 114 6.21 10.63 -17.52
C ALA A 114 7.07 10.36 -18.76
N GLN A 115 7.83 9.26 -18.75
CA GLN A 115 8.59 8.79 -19.91
C GLN A 115 7.67 8.44 -21.08
N TYR A 116 6.63 7.63 -20.84
CA TYR A 116 5.68 7.22 -21.88
C TYR A 116 5.08 8.42 -22.61
N ARG A 117 4.67 9.45 -21.88
CA ARG A 117 4.17 10.71 -22.45
C ARG A 117 5.23 11.45 -23.26
N SER A 118 6.48 11.43 -22.81
CA SER A 118 7.58 12.11 -23.51
C SER A 118 7.93 11.42 -24.83
N GLU A 119 7.72 10.10 -24.91
CA GLU A 119 7.88 9.28 -26.12
C GLU A 119 6.68 9.41 -27.09
N HIS A 120 5.50 9.76 -26.57
CA HIS A 120 4.27 9.96 -27.33
C HIS A 120 3.72 11.37 -27.10
N PRO A 121 4.38 12.43 -27.62
CA PRO A 121 3.87 13.78 -27.49
C PRO A 121 2.50 13.90 -28.17
N ALA A 122 1.60 14.67 -27.57
CA ALA A 122 0.33 15.01 -28.20
C ALA A 122 0.56 15.67 -29.58
N PRO A 123 -0.30 15.40 -30.58
CA PRO A 123 -0.16 15.93 -31.94
C PRO A 123 -0.21 17.47 -32.00
#